data_AF-A0A0J8DT09-F1
#
_entry.id   AF-A0A0J8DT09-F1
#
_cell.length_a   1.000
_cell.length_b   1.000
_cell.length_c   1.000
_cell.angle_alpha   90.00
_cell.angle_beta   90.00
_cell.angle_gamma   90.00
#
_symmetry.space_group_name_H-M   'P 1'
#
loop_
_entity.id
_entity.type
_entity.pdbx_description
1 polymer ?
#
loop_
_entity_poly.entity_id
_entity_poly.type
_entity_poly.pdbx_seq_one_letter_code
_entity_poly.pdbx_strand_id
1 'polypeptide(L)'
;MPSILVGILNIIDFERTESLITAEFVTMLLSGLPLQNDEPLHLYYHVTRLIGSIFSPLKLFAVNSEVGIHGAYVDEQLRSVLKEVPDRLPTATVEQCLATADKIEILIHFKQFVQNAFNIADHSLETWNPHVKSSIVCSRKDSLT
;
A
#
# COMPACT_ATOMS: atom_id res chain seq x y z
N MET A 1 3.18 -20.18 6.01
CA MET A 1 4.26 -19.68 6.90
C MET A 1 4.27 -18.17 6.80
N PRO A 2 4.47 -17.40 7.88
CA PRO A 2 4.77 -15.99 7.74
C PRO A 2 6.13 -15.86 7.04
N SER A 3 6.17 -15.29 5.84
CA SER A 3 7.44 -15.05 5.16
C SER A 3 8.16 -13.85 5.78
N ILE A 4 9.49 -13.84 5.75
CA ILE A 4 10.29 -12.72 6.24
C ILE A 4 9.89 -11.39 5.55
N LEU A 5 9.35 -11.48 4.33
CA LEU A 5 8.81 -10.37 3.55
C LEU A 5 7.62 -9.70 4.27
N VAL A 6 6.74 -10.48 4.90
CA VAL A 6 5.62 -9.96 5.70
C VAL A 6 6.12 -9.26 6.95
N GLY A 7 7.15 -9.83 7.60
CA GLY A 7 7.81 -9.19 8.74
C GLY A 7 8.40 -7.83 8.38
N ILE A 8 9.07 -7.73 7.24
CA ILE A 8 9.66 -6.47 6.73
C ILE A 8 8.56 -5.47 6.34
N LEU A 9 7.49 -5.90 5.65
CA LEU A 9 6.36 -5.03 5.33
C LEU A 9 5.66 -4.49 6.57
N ASN A 10 5.54 -5.31 7.62
CA ASN A 10 4.92 -4.89 8.86
C ASN A 10 5.71 -3.80 9.59
N ILE A 11 6.99 -3.55 9.27
CA ILE A 11 7.73 -2.38 9.79
C ILE A 11 7.01 -1.08 9.39
N ILE A 12 6.36 -1.05 8.23
CA ILE A 12 5.58 0.10 7.76
C ILE A 12 4.29 0.28 8.60
N ASP A 13 3.72 -0.80 9.14
CA ASP A 13 2.48 -0.81 9.94
C ASP A 13 2.72 -0.57 11.45
N PHE A 14 3.80 -1.15 12.01
CA PHE A 14 4.06 -1.20 13.44
C PHE A 14 4.37 0.17 14.05
N GLU A 15 4.93 1.07 13.27
CA GLU A 15 5.31 2.40 13.72
C GLU A 15 4.26 3.40 13.20
N ARG A 16 3.10 3.47 13.86
CA ARG A 16 1.99 4.41 13.54
C ARG A 16 2.43 5.88 13.45
N THR A 17 3.65 6.20 13.86
CA THR A 17 4.27 7.53 13.90
C THR A 17 5.54 7.70 13.05
N GLU A 18 6.08 6.68 12.40
CA GLU A 18 7.35 6.84 11.65
C GLU A 18 7.21 7.49 10.28
N SER A 19 8.31 8.10 9.84
CA SER A 19 8.39 9.00 8.68
C SER A 19 8.15 8.29 7.34
N LEU A 20 7.75 9.07 6.35
CA LEU A 20 7.67 8.68 4.93
C LEU A 20 8.91 7.91 4.45
N ILE A 21 10.09 8.27 4.97
CA ILE A 21 11.39 7.69 4.63
C ILE A 21 11.43 6.19 4.93
N THR A 22 10.80 5.72 6.02
CA THR A 22 10.77 4.28 6.34
C THR A 22 9.99 3.50 5.28
N ALA A 23 8.86 4.04 4.82
CA ALA A 23 8.05 3.40 3.77
C ALA A 23 8.81 3.35 2.43
N GLU A 24 9.47 4.44 2.04
CA GLU A 24 10.32 4.47 0.84
C GLU A 24 11.48 3.49 0.93
N PHE A 25 12.19 3.47 2.05
CA PHE A 25 13.34 2.60 2.25
C PHE A 25 12.95 1.11 2.21
N VAL A 26 11.88 0.74 2.91
CA VAL A 26 11.40 -0.65 2.93
C VAL A 26 10.92 -1.09 1.54
N THR A 27 10.14 -0.25 0.84
CA THR A 27 9.67 -0.59 -0.52
C THR A 27 10.82 -0.66 -1.52
N MET A 28 11.84 0.19 -1.41
CA MET A 28 13.06 0.11 -2.20
C MET A 28 13.82 -1.20 -1.95
N LEU A 29 14.03 -1.60 -0.69
CA LEU A 29 14.68 -2.86 -0.34
C LEU A 29 13.93 -4.07 -0.91
N LEU A 30 12.61 -4.12 -0.70
CA LEU A 30 11.78 -5.23 -1.18
C LEU A 30 11.73 -5.31 -2.71
N SER A 31 11.83 -4.18 -3.41
CA SER A 31 11.90 -4.13 -4.88
C SER A 31 13.18 -4.75 -5.44
N GLY A 32 14.27 -4.72 -4.66
CA GLY A 32 15.56 -5.29 -5.05
C GLY A 32 15.69 -6.80 -4.82
N LEU A 33 14.74 -7.43 -4.11
CA LEU A 33 14.85 -8.85 -3.75
C LEU A 33 14.62 -9.77 -4.96
N PRO A 34 15.38 -10.86 -5.09
CA PRO A 34 15.18 -11.87 -6.12
C PRO A 34 14.00 -12.80 -5.74
N LEU A 35 12.79 -12.26 -5.72
CA LEU A 35 11.58 -13.00 -5.33
C LEU A 35 11.32 -14.18 -6.26
N GLN A 36 10.93 -15.32 -5.69
CA GLN A 36 10.65 -16.57 -6.42
C GLN A 36 9.28 -17.14 -6.08
N ASN A 37 8.78 -18.03 -6.94
CA ASN A 37 7.56 -18.81 -6.72
C ASN A 37 6.33 -17.92 -6.41
N ASP A 38 5.72 -18.08 -5.24
CA ASP A 38 4.55 -17.35 -4.77
C ASP A 38 4.90 -16.12 -3.93
N GLU A 39 6.18 -15.84 -3.65
CA GLU A 39 6.61 -14.67 -2.87
C GLU A 39 6.08 -13.34 -3.41
N PRO A 40 6.04 -13.09 -4.74
CA PRO A 40 5.43 -11.87 -5.28
C PRO A 40 3.93 -11.75 -4.99
N LEU A 41 3.21 -12.89 -4.93
CA LEU A 41 1.78 -12.90 -4.61
C LEU A 41 1.56 -12.58 -3.14
N HIS A 42 2.38 -13.15 -2.23
CA HIS A 42 2.36 -12.78 -0.81
C HIS A 42 2.63 -11.29 -0.64
N LEU A 43 3.65 -10.77 -1.30
CA LEU A 43 4.02 -9.37 -1.21
C LEU A 43 2.89 -8.46 -1.72
N TYR A 44 2.34 -8.74 -2.90
CA TYR A 44 1.20 -8.01 -3.45
C TYR A 44 -0.02 -8.05 -2.52
N TYR A 45 -0.34 -9.22 -1.98
CA TYR A 45 -1.48 -9.41 -1.07
C TYR A 45 -1.32 -8.62 0.23
N HIS A 46 -0.15 -8.71 0.86
CA HIS A 46 0.11 -8.02 2.12
C HIS A 46 0.19 -6.50 1.95
N VAL A 47 0.76 -6.01 0.84
CA VAL A 47 0.72 -4.58 0.49
C VAL A 47 -0.72 -4.12 0.27
N THR A 48 -1.54 -4.89 -0.44
CA THR A 48 -2.96 -4.57 -0.66
C THR A 48 -3.73 -4.48 0.66
N ARG A 49 -3.47 -5.41 1.60
CA ARG A 49 -4.07 -5.36 2.94
C ARG A 49 -3.60 -4.18 3.76
N LEU A 50 -2.31 -3.84 3.68
CA LEU A 50 -1.74 -2.69 4.37
C LEU A 50 -2.31 -1.37 3.85
N ILE A 51 -2.47 -1.22 2.54
CA ILE A 51 -3.20 -0.07 1.96
C ILE A 51 -4.62 0.00 2.54
N GLY A 52 -5.34 -1.12 2.59
CA GLY A 52 -6.70 -1.17 3.15
C GLY A 52 -6.76 -0.82 4.64
N SER A 53 -5.80 -1.26 5.45
CA SER A 53 -5.76 -0.96 6.89
C SER A 53 -5.43 0.51 7.16
N ILE A 54 -4.54 1.12 6.38
CA ILE A 54 -4.17 2.54 6.51
C ILE A 54 -5.26 3.45 5.93
N PHE A 55 -5.90 3.04 4.83
CA PHE A 55 -6.95 3.84 4.17
C PHE A 55 -8.27 3.86 4.96
N SER A 56 -8.62 2.78 5.69
CA SER A 56 -9.89 2.70 6.42
C SER A 56 -10.07 3.81 7.48
N PRO A 57 -9.07 4.12 8.33
CA PRO A 57 -9.11 5.28 9.23
C PRO A 57 -9.25 6.62 8.51
N LEU A 58 -8.57 6.82 7.38
CA LEU A 58 -8.65 8.02 6.55
C LEU A 58 -10.07 8.23 5.98
N LYS A 59 -10.69 7.15 5.50
CA LYS A 59 -12.07 7.18 5.02
C LYS A 59 -13.07 7.47 6.14
N LEU A 60 -12.87 6.89 7.33
CA LEU A 60 -13.69 7.19 8.51
C LEU A 60 -13.54 8.64 8.95
N PHE A 61 -12.31 9.18 8.94
CA PHE A 61 -12.06 10.59 9.21
C PHE A 61 -12.80 11.49 8.23
N ALA A 62 -12.69 11.21 6.93
CA ALA A 62 -13.36 11.96 5.88
C ALA A 62 -14.89 12.00 6.05
N VAL A 63 -15.51 10.83 6.24
CA VAL A 63 -16.95 10.70 6.45
C VAL A 63 -17.40 11.48 7.70
N ASN A 64 -16.62 11.41 8.79
CA ASN A 64 -16.95 12.07 10.05
C ASN A 64 -16.68 13.59 10.06
N SER A 65 -15.87 14.10 9.13
CA SER A 65 -15.54 15.52 9.02
C SER A 65 -16.43 16.27 8.01
N GLU A 66 -17.49 15.63 7.48
CA GLU A 66 -18.32 16.11 6.35
C GLU A 66 -17.53 16.32 5.05
N VAL A 67 -16.29 15.82 5.05
CA VAL A 67 -15.36 15.91 3.95
C VAL A 67 -15.61 14.72 3.05
N GLY A 68 -16.41 14.92 2.00
CA GLY A 68 -16.88 13.86 1.10
C GLY A 68 -15.75 13.16 0.31
N ILE A 69 -15.01 12.26 0.95
CA ILE A 69 -14.05 11.37 0.27
C ILE A 69 -14.81 10.10 -0.11
N HIS A 70 -15.45 10.15 -1.28
CA HIS A 70 -16.15 9.00 -1.84
C HIS A 70 -15.18 8.10 -2.59
N GLY A 71 -14.89 6.95 -1.99
CA GLY A 71 -14.86 5.67 -2.71
C GLY A 71 -13.96 5.56 -3.94
N ALA A 72 -12.82 6.23 -3.99
CA ALA A 72 -11.66 5.88 -4.81
C ALA A 72 -10.49 6.71 -4.26
N TYR A 73 -9.31 6.12 -4.13
CA TYR A 73 -8.11 6.88 -3.76
C TYR A 73 -7.76 7.80 -4.94
N VAL A 74 -8.29 9.01 -4.94
CA VAL A 74 -7.90 10.06 -5.88
C VAL A 74 -7.05 11.03 -5.08
N ASP A 75 -5.73 10.87 -5.18
CA ASP A 75 -4.73 11.70 -4.52
C ASP A 75 -5.04 13.21 -4.69
N GLU A 76 -5.53 13.61 -5.86
CA GLU A 76 -5.99 14.98 -6.12
C GLU A 76 -7.19 15.42 -5.29
N GLN A 77 -8.19 14.54 -5.05
CA GLN A 77 -9.36 14.90 -4.25
C GLN A 77 -8.99 15.06 -2.78
N LEU A 78 -8.14 14.18 -2.22
CA LEU A 78 -7.69 14.27 -0.84
C LEU A 78 -6.84 15.52 -0.60
N ARG A 79 -5.89 15.82 -1.50
CA ARG A 79 -5.07 17.03 -1.44
C ARG A 79 -5.89 18.31 -1.65
N SER A 80 -6.86 18.30 -2.58
CA SER A 80 -7.76 19.44 -2.82
C SER A 80 -8.61 19.74 -1.60
N VAL A 81 -9.20 18.70 -1.02
CA VAL A 81 -9.98 18.75 0.22
C VAL A 81 -9.14 19.30 1.38
N LEU A 82 -7.94 18.77 1.61
CA LEU A 82 -7.10 19.19 2.73
C LEU A 82 -6.60 20.64 2.58
N LYS A 83 -6.52 21.16 1.34
CA LYS A 83 -6.22 22.57 1.05
C LYS A 83 -7.40 23.52 1.29
N GLU A 84 -8.64 23.04 1.22
CA GLU A 84 -9.85 23.84 1.46
C GLU A 84 -10.30 23.83 2.94
N VAL A 85 -9.90 22.82 3.72
CA VAL A 85 -10.24 22.62 5.14
C VAL A 85 -9.23 23.18 6.19
N PRO A 86 -8.14 23.96 5.89
CA PRO A 86 -7.20 24.43 6.92
C PRO A 86 -7.86 25.25 8.04
N ASP A 87 -8.95 25.97 7.75
CA ASP A 87 -9.59 26.88 8.71
C ASP A 87 -10.47 26.18 9.76
N ARG A 88 -10.74 24.86 9.62
CA ARG A 88 -11.65 24.10 10.52
C ARG A 88 -10.97 22.98 11.29
N LEU A 89 -9.78 22.54 10.89
CA LEU A 89 -9.08 21.43 11.50
C LEU A 89 -7.76 21.89 12.14
N PRO A 90 -7.33 21.28 13.27
CA PRO A 90 -6.00 21.52 13.81
C PRO A 90 -4.92 21.20 12.77
N THR A 91 -3.92 22.07 12.61
CA THR A 91 -2.80 21.90 11.66
C THR A 91 -2.13 20.53 11.79
N ALA A 92 -1.93 20.04 13.02
CA ALA A 92 -1.34 18.73 13.29
C ALA A 92 -2.16 17.56 12.70
N THR A 93 -3.49 17.68 12.67
CA THR A 93 -4.38 16.67 12.07
C THR A 93 -4.25 16.65 10.55
N VAL A 94 -4.15 17.82 9.92
CA VAL A 94 -3.97 17.96 8.47
C VAL A 94 -2.61 17.38 8.04
N GLU A 95 -1.54 17.69 8.76
CA GLU A 95 -0.20 17.15 8.50
C GLU A 95 -0.17 15.62 8.63
N GLN A 96 -0.85 15.06 9.65
CA GLN A 96 -0.98 13.61 9.81
C GLN A 96 -1.76 12.96 8.66
N CYS A 97 -2.84 13.59 8.19
CA CYS A 97 -3.61 13.11 7.04
C CYS A 97 -2.76 13.11 5.76
N LEU A 98 -2.01 14.19 5.50
CA LEU A 98 -1.10 14.28 4.35
C LEU A 98 0.01 13.23 4.43
N ALA A 99 0.67 13.09 5.58
CA ALA A 99 1.71 12.08 5.77
C ALA A 99 1.18 10.64 5.59
N THR A 100 -0.06 10.39 6.01
CA THR A 100 -0.72 9.09 5.80
C THR A 100 -1.06 8.87 4.32
N ALA A 101 -1.47 9.92 3.62
CA ALA A 101 -1.72 9.88 2.18
C ALA A 101 -0.44 9.55 1.39
N ASP A 102 0.66 10.25 1.66
CA ASP A 102 1.94 10.01 0.98
C ASP A 102 2.43 8.56 1.22
N LYS A 103 2.22 8.01 2.43
CA LYS A 103 2.50 6.57 2.71
C LYS A 103 1.66 5.63 1.85
N ILE A 104 0.36 5.90 1.71
CA ILE A 104 -0.52 5.09 0.86
C ILE A 104 -0.07 5.17 -0.61
N GLU A 105 0.32 6.35 -1.07
CA GLU A 105 0.82 6.56 -2.43
C GLU A 105 2.06 5.69 -2.72
N ILE A 106 3.05 5.68 -1.81
CA ILE A 106 4.22 4.81 -1.90
C ILE A 106 3.81 3.33 -2.01
N LEU A 107 2.89 2.88 -1.15
CA LEU A 107 2.42 1.50 -1.17
C LEU A 107 1.67 1.15 -2.46
N ILE A 108 0.92 2.08 -3.04
CA ILE A 108 0.25 1.91 -4.34
C ILE A 108 1.29 1.77 -5.45
N HIS A 109 2.28 2.65 -5.51
CA HIS A 109 3.36 2.55 -6.51
C HIS A 109 4.13 1.25 -6.36
N PHE A 110 4.44 0.84 -5.13
CA PHE A 110 5.10 -0.43 -4.87
C PHE A 110 4.24 -1.63 -5.28
N LYS A 111 2.93 -1.62 -4.99
CA LYS A 111 1.98 -2.63 -5.44
C LYS A 111 1.98 -2.76 -6.97
N GLN A 112 1.90 -1.64 -7.68
CA GLN A 112 1.94 -1.59 -9.15
C GLN A 112 3.27 -2.10 -9.69
N PHE A 113 4.38 -1.76 -9.05
CA PHE A 113 5.70 -2.30 -9.39
C PHE A 113 5.71 -3.82 -9.30
N VAL A 114 5.31 -4.41 -8.16
CA VAL A 114 5.27 -5.87 -7.96
C VAL A 114 4.36 -6.53 -9.00
N GLN A 115 3.18 -5.93 -9.24
CA GLN A 115 2.24 -6.41 -10.24
C GLN A 115 2.87 -6.48 -11.64
N ASN A 116 3.52 -5.39 -12.05
CA ASN A 116 4.10 -5.24 -13.38
C ASN A 116 5.35 -6.11 -13.56
N ALA A 117 6.22 -6.17 -12.55
CA ALA A 117 7.47 -6.90 -12.56
C ALA A 117 7.24 -8.43 -12.65
N PHE A 118 6.16 -8.93 -12.04
CA PHE A 118 5.85 -10.37 -11.96
C PHE A 118 4.61 -10.79 -12.75
N ASN A 119 4.03 -9.89 -13.55
CA ASN A 119 2.86 -10.13 -14.40
C ASN A 119 1.64 -10.71 -13.65
N ILE A 120 1.34 -10.15 -12.47
CA ILE A 120 0.24 -10.60 -11.63
C ILE A 120 -1.07 -10.00 -12.17
N ALA A 121 -1.98 -10.83 -12.68
CA ALA A 121 -3.27 -10.34 -13.17
C ALA A 121 -4.28 -10.16 -12.01
N ASP A 122 -5.07 -9.09 -12.02
CA ASP A 122 -6.00 -8.76 -10.93
C ASP A 122 -7.02 -9.89 -10.66
N HIS A 123 -7.55 -10.53 -11.71
CA HIS A 123 -8.50 -11.64 -11.58
C HIS A 123 -7.87 -12.91 -10.98
N SER A 124 -6.54 -13.08 -11.11
CA SER A 124 -5.83 -14.23 -10.54
C SER A 124 -5.78 -14.15 -9.01
N LEU A 125 -6.04 -12.98 -8.43
CA LEU A 125 -5.94 -12.72 -6.99
C LEU A 125 -7.28 -12.81 -6.26
N GLU A 126 -8.41 -12.66 -6.95
CA GLU A 126 -9.75 -12.78 -6.35
C GLU A 126 -9.99 -14.16 -5.74
N THR A 127 -9.31 -15.18 -6.26
CA THR A 127 -9.42 -16.58 -5.81
C THR A 127 -8.17 -17.06 -5.07
N TRP A 128 -7.13 -16.23 -5.00
CA TRP A 128 -5.85 -16.60 -4.40
C TRP A 128 -5.85 -16.33 -2.89
N ASN A 129 -5.39 -17.32 -2.12
CA ASN A 129 -5.33 -17.25 -0.67
C ASN A 129 -3.90 -17.60 -0.21
N PRO A 130 -3.23 -16.75 0.59
CA PRO A 130 -1.86 -16.99 1.07
C PRO A 130 -1.72 -18.25 1.95
N HIS A 131 -2.84 -18.82 2.42
CA HIS A 131 -2.86 -20.06 3.19
C HIS A 131 -3.08 -21.31 2.34
N VAL A 132 -3.33 -21.15 1.04
CA VAL A 132 -3.55 -22.25 0.09
C VAL A 132 -2.37 -22.30 -0.88
N LYS A 133 -1.91 -23.51 -1.21
CA LYS A 133 -0.81 -23.68 -2.15
C LYS A 133 -1.22 -23.12 -3.51
N SER A 134 -0.49 -22.10 -3.95
CA SER A 134 -0.74 -21.43 -5.24
C SER A 134 -0.43 -22.35 -6.41
N SER A 135 -1.33 -22.40 -7.40
CA SER A 135 -1.04 -22.90 -8.75
C SER A 135 -0.53 -21.79 -9.69
N ILE A 136 -0.57 -20.53 -9.25
CA ILE A 136 -0.14 -19.37 -10.02
C ILE A 136 1.39 -19.30 -9.99
N VAL A 137 1.98 -19.34 -11.18
CA VAL A 137 3.43 -19.16 -11.37
C VAL A 137 3.69 -17.69 -11.65
N CYS A 138 4.40 -17.03 -10.74
CA CYS A 138 4.93 -15.69 -10.97
C CYS A 138 6.36 -15.80 -11.47
N SER A 139 6.68 -15.07 -12.53
CA SER A 139 8.04 -15.02 -13.08
C SER A 139 8.39 -13.57 -13.35
N ARG A 140 9.59 -13.16 -12.93
CA ARG A 140 10.08 -11.80 -13.17
C ARG A 140 10.27 -11.62 -14.68
N LYS A 141 9.75 -10.51 -15.22
CA LYS A 141 9.83 -10.19 -16.66
C LYS A 141 11.28 -10.13 -17.20
N ASP A 142 12.26 -9.96 -16.32
CA ASP A 142 13.68 -9.88 -16.68
C ASP A 142 14.32 -11.24 -17.07
N SER A 143 13.53 -12.31 -17.17
CA SER A 143 13.99 -13.63 -17.63
C SER A 143 14.06 -13.77 -19.16
N LEU A 144 13.81 -12.69 -19.91
CA LEU A 144 13.81 -12.67 -21.38
C LEU A 144 14.83 -11.64 -21.91
N THR A 145 16.11 -11.92 -21.66
CA THR A 145 17.22 -11.48 -22.50
C THR A 145 18.11 -12.67 -22.78
#